data_AF-A0A7C0ZZY7-F1
#
_entry.id   AF-A0A7C0ZZY7-F1
#
_cell.length_a   1.000
_cell.length_b   1.000
_cell.length_c   1.000
_cell.angle_alpha   90.00
_cell.angle_beta   90.00
_cell.angle_gamma   90.00
#
_symmetry.space_group_name_H-M   'P 1'
#
loop_
_entity.id
_entity.type
_entity.pdbx_description
1 polymer ?
#
loop_
_entity_poly.entity_id
_entity_poly.type
_entity_poly.pdbx_seq_one_letter_code
_entity_poly.pdbx_strand_id
1 'polypeptide(L)' 'MCLAIPGKVKKIFDDNTAEIEIGGIIKRASLELIPQVSVGDYVLLHAGFAIEVIDRG' A
#
# COMPACT_ATOMS: atom_id res chain seq x y z
N MET A 1 11.54 -0.76 -16.02
CA MET A 1 11.15 0.57 -15.53
C MET A 1 9.65 0.52 -15.26
N CYS A 2 9.23 0.18 -14.04
CA CYS A 2 7.81 0.00 -13.70
C CYS A 2 7.30 1.26 -13.00
N LEU A 3 6.19 1.83 -13.48
CA LEU A 3 5.50 2.89 -12.74
C LEU A 3 4.84 2.30 -11.49
N ALA A 4 5.01 2.95 -10.35
CA ALA A 4 4.35 2.55 -9.12
C ALA A 4 2.82 2.71 -9.27
N ILE A 5 2.06 1.82 -8.65
CA ILE A 5 0.60 1.79 -8.80
C ILE A 5 -0.04 2.24 -7.49
N PRO A 6 -0.94 3.25 -7.52
CA PRO A 6 -1.65 3.69 -6.33
C PRO A 6 -2.71 2.66 -5.91
N GLY A 7 -2.82 2.43 -4.61
CA GLY A 7 -3.85 1.56 -4.02
C GLY A 7 -4.25 2.01 -2.63
N LYS A 8 -5.46 1.61 -2.19
CA LYS A 8 -6.01 1.95 -0.87
C LYS A 8 -5.72 0.87 0.15
N VAL A 9 -5.18 1.21 1.30
CA VAL A 9 -5.00 0.28 2.43
C VAL A 9 -6.37 -0.10 2.99
N LYS A 10 -6.70 -1.40 2.95
CA LYS A 10 -7.96 -1.95 3.47
C LYS A 10 -7.78 -2.61 4.83
N LYS A 11 -6.62 -3.20 5.09
CA LYS A 11 -6.30 -3.92 6.32
C LYS A 11 -4.79 -3.97 6.53
N ILE A 12 -4.36 -3.83 7.78
CA ILE A 12 -2.96 -3.97 8.22
C ILE A 12 -2.87 -5.23 9.11
N PHE A 13 -1.80 -5.99 8.97
CA PHE A 13 -1.50 -7.19 9.75
C PHE A 13 -0.29 -6.95 10.67
N ASP A 14 -0.17 -7.75 11.73
CA ASP A 14 0.89 -7.65 12.73
C ASP A 14 2.31 -7.89 12.18
N ASP A 15 2.43 -8.51 11.00
CA ASP A 15 3.71 -8.80 10.33
C ASP A 15 4.15 -7.67 9.37
N ASN A 16 3.80 -6.41 9.66
CA ASN A 16 4.12 -5.25 8.80
C ASN A 16 3.71 -5.43 7.32
N THR A 17 2.60 -6.12 7.08
CA THR A 17 2.02 -6.26 5.74
C THR A 17 0.61 -5.70 5.72
N ALA A 18 0.13 -5.33 4.53
CA ALA A 18 -1.23 -4.82 4.34
C ALA A 18 -1.91 -5.40 3.10
N GLU A 19 -3.23 -5.54 3.18
CA GLU A 19 -4.09 -5.69 2.01
C GLU A 19 -4.39 -4.32 1.41
N ILE A 20 -4.04 -4.17 0.14
CA ILE A 20 -4.18 -2.94 -0.63
C ILE A 20 -5.07 -3.22 -1.85
N GLU A 21 -6.10 -2.40 -2.00
CA GLU A 21 -7.04 -2.46 -3.12
C GLU A 21 -6.57 -1.58 -4.27
N ILE A 22 -6.43 -2.19 -5.45
CA ILE A 22 -6.02 -1.54 -6.69
C ILE A 22 -7.06 -1.88 -7.75
N GLY A 23 -7.89 -0.90 -8.13
CA GLY A 23 -8.91 -1.10 -9.18
C GLY A 23 -9.86 -2.28 -8.90
N GLY A 24 -10.18 -2.56 -7.64
CA GLY A 24 -11.03 -3.68 -7.22
C GLY A 24 -10.31 -5.00 -6.93
N ILE A 25 -9.00 -5.08 -7.17
CA ILE A 25 -8.18 -6.25 -6.85
C ILE A 25 -7.46 -6.03 -5.52
N ILE A 26 -7.51 -7.00 -4.61
CA ILE A 26 -6.75 -6.99 -3.36
C ILE A 26 -5.38 -7.62 -3.57
N LYS A 27 -4.32 -6.91 -3.16
CA LYS A 27 -2.95 -7.42 -3.11
C LYS A 27 -2.36 -7.24 -1.72
N ARG A 28 -1.48 -8.17 -1.33
CA ARG A 28 -0.69 -8.06 -0.11
C ARG A 28 0.64 -7.38 -0.43
N ALA A 29 1.06 -6.42 0.39
CA ALA A 29 2.35 -5.76 0.27
C ALA A 29 3.01 -5.55 1.63
N SER A 30 4.35 -5.49 1.64
CA SER A 30 5.13 -5.11 2.82
C SER A 30 5.06 -3.59 3.04
N LEU A 31 4.96 -3.20 4.31
CA LEU A 31 4.95 -1.83 4.80
C LEU A 31 6.30 -1.43 5.43
N GLU A 32 7.32 -2.28 5.36
CA GLU A 32 8.61 -2.07 6.03
C GLU A 32 9.29 -0.73 5.68
N LEU A 33 9.01 -0.20 4.49
CA LEU A 33 9.57 1.08 4.02
C LEU A 33 8.78 2.30 4.50
N ILE A 34 7.53 2.11 4.94
CA ILE A 34 6.61 3.15 5.38
C ILE A 34 5.83 2.71 6.64
N PRO A 35 6.48 2.65 7.82
CA PRO A 35 5.89 2.08 9.04
C PRO A 35 4.68 2.87 9.60
N GLN A 36 4.46 4.09 9.11
CA GLN A 36 3.39 4.97 9.55
C GLN A 36 2.32 5.09 8.46
N VAL A 37 1.57 4.00 8.31
CA VAL A 37 0.40 3.87 7.43
C VAL A 37 -0.82 3.47 8.25
N SER A 38 -1.98 3.96 7.85
CA SER A 38 -3.27 3.63 8.47
C SER A 38 -4.23 3.02 7.46
N VAL A 39 -5.21 2.27 7.95
CA VAL A 39 -6.32 1.80 7.11
C VAL A 39 -7.07 3.02 6.56
N GLY A 40 -7.26 3.06 5.24
CA GLY A 40 -7.85 4.20 4.55
C GLY A 40 -6.86 5.00 3.72
N ASP A 41 -5.57 4.95 4.06
CA ASP A 41 -4.51 5.66 3.32
C ASP A 41 -4.38 5.14 1.90
N TYR A 42 -3.94 6.01 1.00
CA TYR A 42 -3.47 5.62 -0.32
C TYR A 42 -1.96 5.50 -0.32
N VAL A 43 -1.45 4.45 -0.95
CA VAL A 43 -0.02 4.19 -1.06
C VAL A 43 0.39 3.85 -2.47
N LEU A 44 1.64 4.15 -2.81
CA LEU A 44 2.28 3.70 -4.04
C LEU A 44 2.91 2.33 -3.83
N LEU A 45 2.60 1.39 -4.74
CA LEU A 45 3.15 0.04 -4.74
C LEU A 45 4.21 -0.15 -5.81
N HIS A 46 5.34 -0.75 -5.41
CA HIS A 46 6.42 -1.17 -6.30
C HIS A 46 7.01 -2.50 -5.85
N ALA A 47 7.07 -3.48 -6.76
CA ALA A 47 7.72 -4.78 -6.53
C ALA A 47 7.29 -5.52 -5.23
N GLY A 48 6.05 -5.35 -4.78
CA GLY A 48 5.52 -6.00 -3.57
C GLY A 48 5.66 -5.18 -2.28
N PHE A 49 6.18 -3.96 -2.37
CA PHE A 49 6.33 -3.03 -1.25
C PHE A 49 5.46 -1.80 -1.45
N ALA A 50 4.88 -1.30 -0.36
CA ALA A 50 4.41 0.07 -0.31
C ALA A 50 5.63 0.98 -0.05
N ILE A 51 5.79 2.01 -0.88
CA ILE A 51 7.00 2.86 -0.87
C ILE A 51 6.73 4.29 -0.42
N GLU A 52 5.47 4.74 -0.50
CA GLU A 52 5.08 6.12 -0.18
C GLU A 52 3.59 6.17 0.14
N VAL A 53 3.21 6.98 1.14
CA VAL A 53 1.82 7.37 1.41
C VAL A 53 1.50 8.62 0.58
N ILE A 54 0.41 8.59 -0.16
CA ILE A 54 -0.03 9.69 -1.02
C ILE A 54 -1.41 10.19 -0.60
N ASP A 55 -1.61 11.50 -0.73
CA ASP A 55 -2.90 12.13 -0.49
C ASP A 55 -3.72 12.18 -1.79
N ARG A 56 -5.04 11.97 -1.69
CA ARG A 56 -5.97 12.22 -2.80
C ARG A 56 -6.46 13.66 -2.68
N GLY A 57 -5.70 14.58 -3.24
CA GLY A 57 -6.13 15.97 -3.45
C GLY A 57 -7.45 16.08 -4.20
#